data_AF-A0A5C4RCA3-F1
#
_entry.id   AF-A0A5C4RCA3-F1
#
_cell.length_a   1.000
_cell.length_b   1.000
_cell.length_c   1.000
_cell.angle_alpha   90.00
_cell.angle_beta   90.00
_cell.angle_gamma   90.00
#
_symmetry.space_group_name_H-M   'P 1'
#
loop_
_entity.id
_entity.type
_entity.pdbx_description
1 polymer ?
#
loop_
_entity_poly.entity_id
_entity_poly.type
_entity_poly.pdbx_seq_one_letter_code
_entity_poly.pdbx_strand_id
1 'polypeptide(L)' 'MSDRQSSNAYWQANLRIIYICLAIWALVSYGFGIILRPLLSGISVGGAALGFWFAQQGSILCFIALIFFYTWRM' A
#
# COMPACT_ATOMS: atom_id res chain seq x y z
N MET A 1 13.32 -18.01 -33.03
CA MET A 1 13.47 -18.17 -31.56
C MET A 1 13.64 -16.77 -30.95
N SER A 2 12.57 -15.99 -30.82
CA SER A 2 12.72 -14.57 -30.46
C SER A 2 11.50 -14.00 -29.72
N ASP A 3 11.06 -14.61 -28.61
CA ASP A 3 9.98 -14.05 -27.77
C ASP A 3 10.28 -14.09 -26.26
N ARG A 4 11.48 -14.51 -25.86
CA ARG A 4 11.83 -14.64 -24.44
C ARG A 4 12.35 -13.36 -23.79
N GLN A 5 12.87 -12.42 -24.58
CA GLN A 5 13.49 -11.20 -24.04
C GLN A 5 12.44 -10.13 -23.67
N SER A 6 11.37 -9.99 -24.46
CA SER A 6 10.25 -9.09 -24.13
C SER A 6 9.43 -9.62 -22.96
N SER A 7 9.09 -10.92 -22.93
CA SER A 7 8.31 -11.52 -21.83
C SER A 7 8.98 -11.36 -20.46
N ASN A 8 10.31 -11.49 -20.39
CA ASN A 8 11.06 -11.30 -19.14
C ASN A 8 11.10 -9.84 -18.67
N ALA A 9 11.19 -8.87 -19.60
CA ALA A 9 11.18 -7.46 -19.25
C ALA A 9 9.83 -7.01 -18.67
N TYR A 10 8.73 -7.49 -19.26
CA TYR A 10 7.38 -7.26 -18.72
C TYR A 10 7.19 -7.92 -17.35
N TRP A 11 7.68 -9.14 -17.18
CA TRP A 11 7.59 -9.85 -15.89
C TRP A 11 8.34 -9.14 -14.76
N GLN A 12 9.56 -8.66 -15.02
CA GLN A 12 10.31 -7.87 -14.03
C GLN A 12 9.66 -6.53 -13.70
N ALA A 13 9.11 -5.84 -14.71
CA ALA A 13 8.37 -4.59 -14.47
C ALA A 13 7.17 -4.85 -13.55
N ASN A 14 6.46 -5.96 -13.76
CA ASN A 14 5.31 -6.33 -12.98
C ASN A 14 5.65 -6.62 -11.51
N LEU A 15 6.68 -7.44 -11.29
CA LEU A 15 7.20 -7.74 -9.96
C LEU A 15 7.66 -6.48 -9.22
N ARG A 16 8.26 -5.52 -9.92
CA ARG A 16 8.69 -4.26 -9.30
C ARG A 16 7.50 -3.45 -8.77
N ILE A 17 6.39 -3.40 -9.52
CA ILE A 17 5.19 -2.68 -9.06
C ILE A 17 4.56 -3.42 -7.88
N ILE A 18 4.49 -4.77 -7.91
CA ILE A 18 4.01 -5.57 -6.78
C ILE A 18 4.84 -5.31 -5.52
N TYR A 19 6.17 -5.28 -5.63
CA TYR A 19 7.06 -4.96 -4.50
C TYR A 19 6.83 -3.54 -3.96
N ILE A 20 6.62 -2.56 -4.83
CA ILE A 20 6.29 -1.18 -4.43
C ILE A 20 4.94 -1.14 -3.71
N CYS A 21 3.92 -1.83 -4.22
CA CYS A 21 2.61 -1.93 -3.57
C CYS A 21 2.72 -2.59 -2.19
N LEU A 22 3.48 -3.68 -2.05
CA LEU A 22 3.71 -4.33 -0.76
C LEU A 22 4.47 -3.43 0.22
N ALA A 23 5.48 -2.70 -0.25
CA ALA A 23 6.24 -1.77 0.58
C ALA A 23 5.38 -0.60 1.07
N ILE A 24 4.57 0.01 0.20
CA ILE A 24 3.65 1.10 0.57
C ILE A 24 2.56 0.57 1.50
N TRP A 25 2.01 -0.62 1.22
CA TRP A 25 1.00 -1.23 2.08
C TRP A 25 1.54 -1.51 3.50
N ALA A 26 2.76 -2.02 3.62
CA ALA A 26 3.41 -2.23 4.91
C ALA A 26 3.70 -0.90 5.62
N LEU A 27 4.17 0.12 4.89
CA LEU A 27 4.46 1.45 5.42
C LEU A 27 3.19 2.18 5.87
N VAL A 28 2.08 2.03 5.14
CA VAL A 28 0.80 2.59 5.58
C VAL A 28 0.25 1.83 6.78
N SER A 29 0.21 0.50 6.72
CA SER A 29 -0.41 -0.31 7.78
C SER A 29 0.35 -0.20 9.10
N TYR A 30 1.69 -0.20 9.07
CA TYR A 30 2.54 -0.12 10.26
C TYR A 30 3.09 1.29 10.52
N GLY A 31 3.54 1.99 9.49
CA GLY A 31 4.16 3.32 9.64
C GLY A 31 3.18 4.39 10.10
N PHE A 32 1.98 4.48 9.51
CA PHE A 32 0.96 5.42 10.01
C PHE A 32 0.39 5.01 11.38
N GLY A 33 0.25 3.71 11.63
CA GLY A 33 -0.21 3.18 12.91
C GLY A 33 0.79 3.32 14.08
N ILE A 34 2.08 3.58 13.80
CA ILE A 34 3.15 3.70 14.81
C ILE A 34 3.69 5.13 14.91
N ILE A 35 4.05 5.77 13.79
CA ILE A 35 4.66 7.12 13.76
C ILE A 35 3.65 8.21 14.11
N LEU A 36 2.40 8.04 13.69
CA LEU A 36 1.34 9.04 13.92
C LEU A 36 0.58 8.81 15.24
N ARG A 37 0.99 7.82 16.06
CA ARG A 37 0.42 7.59 17.41
C ARG A 37 0.35 8.83 18.31
N PRO A 38 1.42 9.64 18.46
CA PRO A 38 1.36 10.83 19.30
C PRO A 38 0.62 12.01 18.66
N LEU A 39 0.50 12.05 17.33
CA LEU A 39 -0.24 13.10 16.60
C LEU A 39 -1.75 12.81 16.54
N LEU A 40 -2.15 11.53 16.54
CA LEU A 40 -3.53 11.08 16.43
C LEU A 40 -4.19 10.76 17.77
N SER A 41 -3.46 10.77 18.89
CA SER A 41 -4.02 10.49 20.23
C SER A 41 -5.10 11.49 20.67
N GLY A 42 -5.18 12.65 20.01
CA GLY A 42 -6.25 13.64 20.23
C GLY A 42 -7.47 13.51 19.32
N ILE A 43 -7.42 12.66 18.28
CA ILE A 43 -8.50 12.54 17.28
C ILE A 43 -9.00 11.10 17.28
N SER A 44 -10.16 10.86 17.90
CA SER A 44 -10.87 9.58 17.81
C SER A 44 -11.83 9.62 16.63
N VAL A 45 -11.73 8.64 15.71
CA VAL A 45 -12.70 8.48 14.61
C VAL A 45 -13.60 7.31 14.94
N GLY A 46 -14.90 7.58 15.14
CA GLY A 46 -15.90 6.54 15.44
C GLY A 46 -15.74 5.85 16.80
N GLY A 47 -15.08 6.48 17.78
CA GLY A 47 -14.89 5.94 19.14
C GLY A 47 -13.62 5.11 19.34
N ALA A 48 -12.85 4.82 18.29
CA ALA A 48 -11.54 4.19 18.37
C ALA A 48 -10.41 5.20 18.06
N ALA A 49 -9.22 4.97 18.62
CA ALA A 49 -8.05 5.78 18.30
C ALA A 49 -7.76 5.69 16.80
N LEU A 50 -7.53 6.84 16.14
CA LEU A 50 -7.36 6.91 14.68
C LEU A 50 -6.27 5.96 14.15
N GLY A 51 -5.23 5.72 14.94
CA GLY A 51 -4.18 4.76 14.60
C GLY A 51 -4.71 3.31 14.43
N PHE A 52 -5.71 2.90 15.23
CA PHE A 52 -6.37 1.60 15.07
C PHE A 52 -7.29 1.59 13.85
N TRP A 53 -8.04 2.67 13.62
CA TRP A 53 -8.88 2.80 12.42
C TRP A 53 -8.05 2.73 11.13
N PHE A 54 -6.87 3.36 11.12
CA PHE A 54 -5.96 3.33 9.99
C PHE A 54 -5.37 1.94 9.75
N ALA A 55 -5.04 1.20 10.82
CA ALA A 55 -4.54 -0.16 10.72
C ALA A 55 -5.55 -1.12 10.08
N GLN A 56 -6.86 -0.87 10.25
CA GLN A 56 -7.91 -1.76 9.75
C GLN A 56 -8.57 -1.25 8.45
N GLN A 57 -9.27 -0.11 8.51
CA GLN A 57 -9.97 0.45 7.35
C GLN A 57 -9.02 1.24 6.44
N GLY A 58 -8.04 1.94 7.02
CA GLY A 58 -7.04 2.69 6.25
C GLY A 58 -6.15 1.80 5.39
N SER A 59 -5.75 0.63 5.91
CA SER A 59 -4.98 -0.39 5.19
C SER A 59 -5.71 -0.89 3.94
N ILE A 60 -7.00 -1.21 4.08
CA ILE A 60 -7.85 -1.69 2.98
C ILE A 60 -8.01 -0.60 1.90
N LEU A 61 -8.29 0.64 2.29
CA LEU A 61 -8.41 1.76 1.33
C LEU A 61 -7.10 2.03 0.60
N CYS A 62 -5.95 1.98 1.29
CA CYS A 62 -4.66 2.10 0.64
C CYS A 62 -4.36 0.93 -0.29
N PHE A 63 -4.76 -0.29 0.07
CA PHE A 63 -4.62 -1.44 -0.82
C PHE A 63 -5.42 -1.27 -2.12
N ILE A 64 -6.65 -0.78 -2.05
CA ILE A 64 -7.48 -0.48 -3.23
C ILE A 64 -6.85 0.63 -4.08
N ALA A 65 -6.36 1.71 -3.45
CA ALA A 65 -5.69 2.80 -4.15
C ALA A 65 -4.41 2.33 -4.87
N LEU A 66 -3.64 1.44 -4.24
CA LEU A 66 -2.45 0.82 -4.84
C LEU A 66 -2.81 -0.08 -6.03
N ILE A 67 -3.91 -0.82 -5.97
CA ILE A 67 -4.39 -1.62 -7.11
C ILE A 67 -4.76 -0.72 -8.28
N PHE A 68 -5.50 0.36 -8.03
CA PHE A 68 -5.85 1.35 -9.06
C PHE A 68 -4.60 2.02 -9.65
N PHE A 69 -3.63 2.35 -8.82
CA PHE A 69 -2.36 2.92 -9.28
C PHE A 69 -1.57 1.90 -10.12
N TYR A 70 -1.54 0.63 -9.71
CA TYR A 70 -0.91 -0.45 -10.47
C TYR A 70 -1.56 -0.62 -11.86
N THR A 71 -2.89 -0.69 -11.94
CA THR A 71 -3.60 -0.87 -13.21
C THR A 71 -3.50 0.35 -14.12
N TRP A 72 -3.35 1.55 -13.57
CA TRP A 72 -3.10 2.76 -14.37
C TRP A 72 -1.65 2.86 -14.85
N ARG A 73 -0.69 2.27 -14.13
CA ARG A 73 0.74 2.34 -14.42
C ARG A 73 1.25 1.24 -15.36
N MET A 74 0.58 0.08 -15.35
CA MET A 74 0.77 -1.03 -16.30
C MET A 74 0.17 -0.71 -17.67
#